data_AF-A0A7V9P7A3-F1
#
_entry.id   AF-A0A7V9P7A3-F1
#
_cell.length_a   1.000
_cell.length_b   1.000
_cell.length_c   1.000
_cell.angle_alpha   90.00
_cell.angle_beta   90.00
_cell.angle_gamma   90.00
#
_symmetry.space_group_name_H-M   'P 1'
#
loop_
_entity.id
_entity.type
_entity.pdbx_description
1 polymer ?
#
loop_
_entity_poly.entity_id
_entity_poly.type
_entity_poly.pdbx_seq_one_letter_code
_entity_poly.pdbx_strand_id
1 'polypeptide(L)'
;MKDLIEPYADRETQLEARRSVLAACEETVERLAQDPRYFAKPERTLFQDVRRHFPIVHQAQVSWAIEHGINAAVEYVEDQIESGAFDGGVARCRATTRKGKPCQRAPLPEREYCPSHQHLETRVAA
;
A
#
# COMPACT_ATOMS: atom_id res chain seq x y z
N MET A 1 -6.70 -17.30 -4.18
CA MET A 1 -6.88 -16.67 -2.85
C MET A 1 -8.25 -16.98 -2.27
N LYS A 2 -9.38 -16.61 -2.89
CA LYS A 2 -10.74 -16.86 -2.36
C LYS A 2 -11.06 -18.34 -2.03
N ASP A 3 -10.44 -19.26 -2.77
CA ASP A 3 -10.65 -20.71 -2.60
C ASP A 3 -9.77 -21.32 -1.49
N LEU A 4 -8.92 -20.51 -0.84
CA LEU A 4 -8.05 -20.92 0.25
C LEU A 4 -8.61 -20.57 1.64
N ILE A 5 -9.79 -19.93 1.69
CA ILE A 5 -10.47 -19.55 2.93
C ILE A 5 -10.85 -20.81 3.71
N GLU A 6 -10.81 -20.72 5.05
CA GLU A 6 -11.06 -21.83 6.00
C GLU A 6 -12.14 -22.82 5.51
N PRO A 7 -11.75 -24.02 5.04
CA PRO A 7 -12.67 -24.94 4.38
C PRO A 7 -13.64 -25.63 5.33
N TYR A 8 -13.32 -25.70 6.64
CA TYR A 8 -14.15 -26.39 7.62
C TYR A 8 -15.16 -25.49 8.34
N ALA A 9 -15.15 -24.19 8.05
CA ALA A 9 -16.17 -23.26 8.53
C ALA A 9 -17.53 -23.54 7.86
N ASP A 10 -18.62 -23.20 8.55
CA ASP A 10 -19.95 -23.23 7.93
C ASP A 10 -20.06 -22.21 6.78
N ARG A 11 -21.10 -22.36 5.96
CA ARG A 11 -21.29 -21.54 4.75
C ARG A 11 -21.42 -20.05 5.06
N GLU A 12 -22.06 -19.67 6.16
CA GLU A 12 -22.25 -18.28 6.54
C GLU A 12 -20.90 -17.65 6.90
N THR A 13 -20.14 -18.31 7.77
CA THR A 13 -18.78 -17.91 8.14
C THR A 13 -17.85 -17.80 6.92
N GLN A 14 -17.92 -18.74 5.96
CA GLN A 14 -17.13 -18.65 4.73
C GLN A 14 -17.51 -17.43 3.86
N LEU A 15 -18.79 -17.09 3.79
CA LEU A 15 -19.25 -15.91 3.04
C LEU A 15 -18.82 -14.61 3.71
N GLU A 16 -18.88 -14.54 5.04
CA GLU A 16 -18.39 -13.40 5.81
C GLU A 16 -16.88 -13.22 5.65
N ALA A 17 -16.10 -14.30 5.74
CA ALA A 17 -14.67 -14.28 5.49
C ALA A 17 -14.36 -13.76 4.08
N ARG A 18 -15.07 -14.26 3.06
CA ARG A 18 -14.92 -13.77 1.67
C ARG A 18 -15.19 -12.28 1.53
N ARG A 19 -16.26 -11.78 2.14
CA ARG A 19 -16.61 -10.35 2.15
C ARG A 19 -15.55 -9.52 2.85
N SER A 20 -15.07 -9.98 4.02
CA SER A 20 -14.02 -9.29 4.78
C SER A 20 -12.70 -9.24 4.00
N VAL A 21 -12.31 -10.32 3.32
CA VAL A 21 -11.11 -10.31 2.47
C VAL A 21 -11.26 -9.34 1.30
N LEU A 22 -12.41 -9.35 0.62
CA LEU A 22 -12.68 -8.43 -0.49
C LEU A 22 -12.62 -6.97 -0.02
N ALA A 23 -13.30 -6.64 1.07
CA ALA A 23 -13.33 -5.29 1.62
C ALA A 23 -11.92 -4.81 2.01
N ALA A 24 -11.10 -5.68 2.63
CA ALA A 24 -9.72 -5.34 2.97
C ALA A 24 -8.86 -5.09 1.71
N CYS A 25 -9.05 -5.87 0.64
CA CYS A 25 -8.37 -5.62 -0.63
C CYS A 25 -8.78 -4.27 -1.23
N GLU A 26 -10.08 -3.96 -1.26
CA GLU A 26 -10.61 -2.69 -1.77
C GLU A 26 -10.09 -1.50 -0.97
N GLU A 27 -10.15 -1.55 0.37
CA GLU A 27 -9.63 -0.50 1.26
C GLU A 27 -8.13 -0.26 1.05
N THR A 28 -7.35 -1.35 0.90
CA THR A 28 -5.91 -1.26 0.65
C THR A 28 -5.62 -0.53 -0.67
N VAL A 29 -6.31 -0.91 -1.75
CA VAL A 29 -6.11 -0.31 -3.07
C VAL A 29 -6.63 1.13 -3.11
N GLU A 30 -7.76 1.41 -2.47
CA GLU A 30 -8.31 2.76 -2.35
C GLU A 30 -7.33 3.68 -1.59
N ARG A 31 -6.79 3.22 -0.47
CA ARG A 31 -5.77 3.96 0.27
C ARG A 31 -4.50 4.17 -0.55
N LEU A 32 -4.06 3.17 -1.31
CA LEU A 32 -2.91 3.29 -2.20
C LEU A 32 -3.14 4.38 -3.26
N ALA A 33 -4.34 4.49 -3.82
CA ALA A 33 -4.67 5.54 -4.78
C ALA A 33 -4.76 6.94 -4.15
N GLN A 34 -5.28 7.05 -2.92
CA GLN A 34 -5.42 8.33 -2.21
C GLN A 34 -4.11 8.85 -1.63
N ASP A 35 -3.28 7.93 -1.13
CA ASP A 35 -2.03 8.23 -0.42
C ASP A 35 -0.90 7.25 -0.78
N PRO A 36 -0.43 7.27 -2.04
CA PRO A 36 0.59 6.33 -2.50
C PRO A 36 1.95 6.53 -1.85
N ARG A 37 2.33 7.80 -1.60
CA ARG A 37 3.67 8.13 -1.10
C ARG A 37 3.82 7.91 0.41
N TYR A 38 2.72 7.83 1.16
CA TYR A 38 2.76 7.66 2.62
C TYR A 38 2.16 6.33 3.11
N PHE A 39 1.61 5.50 2.23
CA PHE A 39 1.20 4.13 2.58
C PHE A 39 2.37 3.14 2.47
N ALA A 40 3.18 3.06 3.52
CA ALA A 40 4.32 2.14 3.56
C ALA A 40 3.88 0.67 3.70
N LYS A 41 4.39 -0.19 2.81
CA LYS A 41 4.22 -1.66 2.83
C LYS A 41 2.75 -2.12 2.77
N PRO A 42 1.98 -1.71 1.75
CA PRO A 42 0.57 -2.04 1.61
C PRO A 42 0.28 -3.55 1.58
N GLU A 43 1.19 -4.35 1.01
CA GLU A 43 1.10 -5.80 0.92
C GLU A 43 1.14 -6.45 2.31
N ARG A 44 2.00 -5.94 3.18
CA ARG A 44 2.13 -6.44 4.56
C ARG A 44 0.92 -6.04 5.39
N THR A 45 0.41 -4.83 5.22
CA THR A 45 -0.84 -4.39 5.87
C THR A 45 -2.00 -5.28 5.48
N LEU A 46 -2.23 -5.46 4.17
CA LEU A 46 -3.32 -6.31 3.68
C LEU A 46 -3.19 -7.74 4.22
N PHE A 47 -2.00 -8.34 4.17
CA PHE A 47 -1.80 -9.70 4.69
C PHE A 47 -2.13 -9.80 6.19
N GLN A 48 -1.74 -8.81 7.00
CA GLN A 48 -2.06 -8.80 8.43
C GLN A 48 -3.57 -8.77 8.69
N ASP A 49 -4.32 -8.02 7.88
CA ASP A 49 -5.77 -7.87 8.03
C ASP A 49 -6.53 -9.15 7.62
N VAL A 50 -6.04 -9.87 6.61
CA VAL A 50 -6.76 -11.02 6.04
C VAL A 50 -6.27 -12.38 6.52
N ARG A 51 -5.04 -12.52 7.03
CA ARG A 51 -4.43 -13.83 7.35
C ARG A 51 -5.27 -14.73 8.26
N ARG A 52 -6.10 -14.15 9.14
CA ARG A 52 -6.98 -14.89 10.07
C ARG A 52 -8.06 -15.71 9.37
N HIS A 53 -8.41 -15.36 8.14
CA HIS A 53 -9.42 -16.04 7.33
C HIS A 53 -8.87 -17.28 6.61
N PHE A 54 -7.55 -17.52 6.71
CA PHE A 54 -6.86 -18.58 6.01
C PHE A 54 -6.20 -19.54 7.01
N PRO A 55 -6.30 -20.86 6.79
CA PRO A 55 -5.54 -21.84 7.53
C PRO A 55 -4.04 -21.54 7.47
N ILE A 56 -3.31 -21.83 8.55
CA ILE A 56 -1.87 -21.56 8.65
C ILE A 56 -1.08 -22.17 7.47
N VAL A 57 -1.51 -23.33 6.97
CA VAL A 57 -0.89 -24.04 5.84
C VAL A 57 -1.00 -23.29 4.51
N HIS A 58 -1.99 -22.40 4.37
CA HIS A 58 -2.20 -21.60 3.16
C HIS A 58 -1.66 -20.17 3.27
N GLN A 59 -1.26 -19.72 4.47
CA GLN A 59 -0.85 -18.33 4.68
C GLN A 59 0.37 -17.92 3.84
N ALA A 60 1.32 -18.82 3.61
CA ALA A 60 2.47 -18.54 2.73
C ALA A 60 2.03 -18.28 1.28
N GLN A 61 1.12 -19.11 0.75
CA GLN A 61 0.58 -18.94 -0.60
C GLN A 61 -0.25 -17.65 -0.73
N VAL A 62 -1.01 -17.31 0.32
CA VAL A 62 -1.79 -16.07 0.38
C VAL A 62 -0.89 -14.84 0.43
N SER A 63 0.16 -14.87 1.26
CA SER A 63 1.16 -13.79 1.34
C SER A 63 1.80 -13.56 -0.02
N TRP A 64 2.22 -14.62 -0.71
CA TRP A 64 2.81 -14.52 -2.05
C TRP A 64 1.83 -13.89 -3.06
N ALA A 65 0.57 -14.30 -3.06
CA ALA A 65 -0.44 -13.76 -3.97
C ALA A 65 -0.73 -12.28 -3.70
N ILE A 66 -0.77 -11.87 -2.42
CA ILE A 66 -0.95 -10.48 -2.01
C ILE A 66 0.25 -9.64 -2.44
N GLU A 67 1.47 -10.11 -2.19
CA GLU A 67 2.70 -9.42 -2.58
C GLU A 67 2.73 -9.15 -4.09
N HIS A 68 2.44 -10.15 -4.91
CA HIS A 68 2.41 -9.98 -6.37
C HIS A 68 1.33 -9.00 -6.83
N GLY A 69 0.11 -9.14 -6.30
CA GLY A 69 -1.01 -8.28 -6.70
C GLY A 69 -0.84 -6.83 -6.27
N ILE A 70 -0.38 -6.61 -5.04
CA ILE A 70 -0.21 -5.26 -4.49
C ILE A 70 1.03 -4.58 -5.05
N ASN A 71 2.15 -5.28 -5.26
CA ASN A 71 3.33 -4.67 -5.89
C ASN A 71 3.01 -4.20 -7.32
N ALA A 72 2.25 -4.98 -8.09
CA ALA A 72 1.80 -4.53 -9.42
C ALA A 72 0.91 -3.27 -9.35
N ALA A 73 0.07 -3.14 -8.32
CA ALA A 73 -0.72 -1.94 -8.08
C ALA A 73 0.15 -0.73 -7.67
N VAL A 74 1.19 -0.96 -6.84
CA VAL A 74 2.16 0.07 -6.44
C VAL A 74 2.91 0.58 -7.66
N GLU A 75 3.49 -0.31 -8.46
CA GLU A 75 4.20 0.03 -9.70
C GLU A 75 3.32 0.85 -10.65
N TYR A 76 2.06 0.45 -10.82
CA TYR A 76 1.11 1.21 -11.63
C TYR A 76 0.89 2.62 -11.09
N VAL A 77 0.66 2.78 -9.78
CA VAL A 77 0.42 4.10 -9.19
C VAL A 77 1.68 4.97 -9.25
N GLU A 78 2.87 4.39 -9.10
CA GLU A 78 4.14 5.11 -9.28
C GLU A 78 4.30 5.64 -10.70
N ASP A 79 4.04 4.84 -11.74
CA ASP A 79 4.04 5.28 -13.14
C ASP A 79 3.03 6.41 -13.42
N GLN A 80 1.83 6.31 -12.83
CA GLN A 80 0.82 7.36 -12.92
C GLN A 80 1.24 8.66 -12.21
N ILE A 81 2.01 8.56 -11.12
CA ILE A 81 2.59 9.72 -10.44
C ILE A 81 3.68 10.36 -11.31
N GLU A 82 4.57 9.56 -11.89
CA GLU A 82 5.67 10.03 -12.73
C GLU A 82 5.17 10.70 -14.02
N SER A 83 4.08 10.20 -14.59
CA SER A 83 3.38 10.83 -15.72
C SER A 83 2.59 12.09 -15.34
N GLY A 84 2.54 12.46 -14.05
CA GLY A 84 1.93 13.70 -13.57
C GLY A 84 0.41 13.64 -13.38
N ALA A 85 -0.20 12.46 -13.38
CA ALA A 85 -1.66 12.29 -13.31
C ALA A 85 -2.27 12.75 -11.97
N PHE A 86 -1.49 12.76 -10.89
CA PHE A 86 -1.98 13.04 -9.52
C PHE A 86 -1.78 14.48 -9.03
N ASP A 87 -0.79 15.21 -9.55
CA ASP A 87 -0.41 16.54 -9.05
C ASP A 87 -0.37 17.61 -10.15
N GLY A 88 -0.87 17.30 -11.35
CA GLY A 88 -0.78 18.18 -12.51
C GLY A 88 0.65 18.35 -13.03
N GLY A 89 1.53 17.39 -12.73
CA GLY A 89 2.95 17.39 -13.12
C GLY A 89 3.87 18.17 -12.19
N VAL A 90 3.40 18.59 -11.00
CA VAL A 90 4.22 19.33 -10.03
C VAL A 90 4.73 18.40 -8.94
N ALA A 91 5.99 17.98 -9.05
CA ALA A 91 6.66 17.18 -8.04
C ALA A 91 6.55 17.81 -6.63
N ARG A 92 6.21 17.00 -5.63
CA ARG A 92 6.12 17.40 -4.21
C ARG A 92 7.14 16.66 -3.36
N CYS A 93 7.60 17.34 -2.32
CA CYS A 93 8.50 16.78 -1.32
C CYS A 93 7.90 15.53 -0.66
N ARG A 94 8.67 14.43 -0.59
CA ARG A 94 8.24 13.14 -0.02
C ARG A 94 8.16 13.11 1.51
N ALA A 95 8.46 14.21 2.21
CA ALA A 95 8.42 14.24 3.67
C ALA A 95 7.01 14.36 4.24
N THR A 96 6.80 13.77 5.43
CA THR A 96 5.70 14.12 6.34
C THR A 96 6.16 15.18 7.34
N THR A 97 5.33 16.19 7.58
CA THR A 97 5.58 17.21 8.62
C THR A 97 5.46 16.62 10.03
N ARG A 98 5.93 17.34 11.05
CA ARG A 98 5.80 16.92 12.48
C ARG A 98 4.33 16.71 12.92
N LYS A 99 3.36 17.28 12.20
CA LYS A 99 1.92 17.10 12.43
C LYS A 99 1.32 15.95 11.61
N GLY A 100 2.14 15.13 10.96
CA GLY A 100 1.71 13.98 10.15
C GLY A 100 1.16 14.34 8.76
N LYS A 101 1.12 15.62 8.38
CA LYS A 101 0.61 16.03 7.06
C LYS A 101 1.70 15.95 5.98
N PRO A 102 1.37 15.56 4.74
CA PRO A 102 2.26 15.65 3.57
C PRO A 102 2.89 17.04 3.39
N CYS A 103 4.18 17.09 3.08
CA CYS A 103 4.85 18.35 2.76
C CYS A 103 4.36 18.88 1.39
N GLN A 104 3.89 20.13 1.37
CA GLN A 104 3.36 20.76 0.14
C GLN A 104 4.41 21.55 -0.65
N ARG A 105 5.68 21.48 -0.27
CA ARG A 105 6.77 22.23 -0.93
C ARG A 105 7.30 21.43 -2.12
N ALA A 106 7.67 22.13 -3.18
CA ALA A 106 8.42 21.55 -4.29
C ALA A 106 9.77 21.02 -3.78
N PRO A 107 10.21 19.84 -4.25
CA PRO A 107 11.53 19.31 -3.97
C PRO A 107 12.60 20.13 -4.70
N LEU A 108 13.86 19.92 -4.32
CA LEU A 108 15.00 20.43 -5.09
C LEU A 108 15.06 19.75 -6.48
N PRO A 109 15.65 20.40 -7.50
CA PRO A 109 15.87 19.75 -8.80
C PRO A 109 16.57 18.40 -8.64
N GLU A 110 16.08 17.37 -9.34
CA GLU A 110 16.61 15.99 -9.31
C GLU A 110 16.59 15.30 -7.93
N ARG A 111 15.82 15.83 -6.98
CA ARG A 111 15.76 15.34 -5.60
C ARG A 111 14.32 15.07 -5.17
N GLU A 112 14.17 14.32 -4.08
CA GLU A 112 12.86 13.91 -3.58
C GLU A 112 12.33 14.81 -2.46
N TYR A 113 13.22 15.63 -1.86
CA TYR A 113 12.90 16.46 -0.71
C TYR A 113 13.16 17.95 -0.97
N CYS A 114 12.39 18.80 -0.29
CA CYS A 114 12.55 20.26 -0.32
C CYS A 114 13.72 20.73 0.56
N PRO A 115 14.15 22.01 0.48
CA PRO A 115 15.30 22.50 1.24
C PRO A 115 15.24 22.28 2.77
N SER A 116 14.03 22.26 3.36
CA SER A 116 13.86 22.01 4.79
C SER A 116 13.84 20.53 5.17
N HIS A 117 13.74 19.62 4.20
CA HIS A 117 13.72 18.17 4.42
C HIS A 117 14.86 17.44 3.71
N GLN A 118 15.80 18.15 3.10
CA GLN A 118 16.97 17.57 2.41
C GLN A 118 17.76 16.58 3.28
N HIS A 119 17.75 16.76 4.60
CA HIS A 119 18.42 15.87 5.56
C HIS A 119 17.83 14.45 5.62
N LEU A 120 16.62 14.22 5.05
CA LEU A 120 15.96 12.92 5.08
C LEU A 120 16.57 11.98 4.03
N GLU A 121 17.13 12.49 2.94
CA GLU A 121 17.79 11.66 1.91
C GLU A 121 18.96 10.87 2.49
N THR A 122 19.72 11.49 3.38
CA THR A 122 20.89 10.87 4.03
C THR A 122 20.50 9.73 4.98
N ARG A 123 19.24 9.65 5.41
CA ARG A 123 18.78 8.64 6.39
C ARG A 123 18.22 7.37 5.75
N VAL A 124 17.93 7.38 4.44
CA VAL A 124 17.32 6.23 3.73
C VAL A 124 18.37 5.22 3.24
N ALA A 125 19.65 5.57 3.23
CA ALA A 125 20.74 4.71 2.77
C ALA A 125 21.32 3.74 3.84
N ALA A 126 20.55 3.35 4.87
CA ALA A 126 21.00 2.47 5.95
C ALA A 126 20.07 1.26 6.14
#